data_AF-A0A166AFJ5-F1
#
_entry.id   AF-A0A166AFJ5-F1
#
_cell.length_a   1.000
_cell.length_b   1.000
_cell.length_c   1.000
_cell.angle_alpha   90.00
_cell.angle_beta   90.00
_cell.angle_gamma   90.00
#
_symmetry.space_group_name_H-M   'P 1'
#
loop_
_entity.id
_entity.type
_entity.pdbx_description
1 polymer ?
#
loop_
_entity_poly.entity_id
_entity_poly.type
_entity_poly.pdbx_seq_one_letter_code
_entity_poly.pdbx_strand_id
1 'polypeptide(L)'
;MSGATYILSLSPELVISFLAELSIQDIVNVAQTCSYLRAVIRSNKQSILQNPNAPAILDSLPLGFTPSTISPEILYATAASSTATSRRLGSGVPLTAQSHTVYDLSKFHITWDRQNSLRPSDFFLVANLLVFRSSSNLFFLKLGPSGVVEESSTLKLSPGY
;
A
#
# COMPACT_ATOMS: atom_id res chain seq x y z
N MET A 1 31.23 27.32 -0.77
CA MET A 1 29.81 27.64 -1.02
C MET A 1 29.08 26.33 -1.24
N SER A 2 28.08 26.02 -0.42
CA SER A 2 27.51 24.67 -0.27
C SER A 2 26.51 24.33 -1.40
N GLY A 3 26.62 23.15 -2.02
CA GLY A 3 25.79 22.74 -3.16
C GLY A 3 24.27 22.74 -2.92
N ALA A 4 23.83 22.70 -1.65
CA ALA A 4 22.42 22.77 -1.28
C ALA A 4 21.76 24.13 -1.60
N THR A 5 22.52 25.23 -1.68
CA THR A 5 21.95 26.54 -2.02
C THR A 5 21.63 26.66 -3.51
N TYR A 6 22.27 25.86 -4.37
CA TYR A 6 22.12 25.91 -5.82
C TYR A 6 20.85 25.19 -6.29
N ILE A 7 20.54 24.03 -5.71
CA ILE A 7 19.36 23.23 -6.10
C ILE A 7 18.03 23.93 -5.77
N LEU A 8 18.00 24.73 -4.70
CA LEU A 8 16.82 25.50 -4.28
C LEU A 8 16.54 26.71 -5.18
N SER A 9 17.51 27.10 -6.01
CA SER A 9 17.36 28.18 -7.01
C SER A 9 17.01 27.69 -8.41
N LEU A 10 16.94 26.36 -8.62
CA LEU A 10 16.59 25.78 -9.91
C LEU A 10 15.09 25.86 -10.17
N SER A 11 14.70 25.73 -11.44
CA SER A 11 13.28 25.58 -11.80
C SER A 11 12.77 24.19 -11.38
N PRO A 12 11.47 24.03 -11.10
CA PRO A 12 10.88 22.75 -10.70
C PRO A 12 11.17 21.60 -11.67
N GLU A 13 11.23 21.88 -12.97
CA GLU A 13 11.50 20.89 -14.02
C GLU A 13 12.90 20.30 -13.90
N LEU A 14 13.92 21.14 -13.68
CA LEU A 14 15.29 20.69 -13.48
C LEU A 14 15.42 19.89 -12.19
N VAL A 15 14.73 20.32 -11.13
CA VAL A 15 14.68 19.57 -9.87
C VAL A 15 14.09 18.17 -10.09
N ILE A 16 13.00 18.05 -10.86
CA ILE A 16 12.38 16.74 -11.17
C ILE A 16 13.33 15.85 -11.95
N SER A 17 14.07 16.38 -12.92
CA SER A 17 15.08 15.61 -13.65
C SER A 17 16.15 15.04 -12.74
N PHE A 18 16.65 15.81 -11.77
CA PHE A 18 17.60 15.29 -10.77
C PHE A 18 16.98 14.22 -9.85
N LEU A 19 15.71 14.41 -9.46
CA LEU A 19 15.02 13.44 -8.61
C LEU A 19 14.80 12.09 -9.32
N ALA A 20 14.67 12.08 -10.65
CA ALA A 20 14.47 10.85 -11.43
C ALA A 20 15.63 9.86 -11.31
N GLU A 21 16.85 10.35 -11.03
CA GLU A 21 18.05 9.52 -10.86
C GLU A 21 18.19 8.93 -9.44
N LEU A 22 17.44 9.46 -8.47
CA LEU A 22 17.49 9.01 -7.08
C LEU A 22 16.66 7.75 -6.86
N SER A 23 16.79 7.08 -5.72
CA SER A 23 15.80 6.06 -5.34
C SER A 23 14.51 6.73 -4.82
N ILE A 24 13.39 6.00 -4.82
CA ILE A 24 12.13 6.52 -4.22
C ILE A 24 12.31 6.86 -2.75
N GLN A 25 13.12 6.08 -2.03
CA GLN A 25 13.45 6.39 -0.64
C GLN A 25 14.20 7.72 -0.52
N ASP A 26 15.15 7.99 -1.41
CA ASP A 26 15.88 9.25 -1.43
C ASP A 26 14.97 10.42 -1.79
N ILE A 27 14.06 10.27 -2.75
CA ILE A 27 13.04 11.29 -3.08
C ILE A 27 12.19 11.62 -1.84
N VAL A 28 11.74 10.60 -1.11
CA VAL A 28 10.99 10.76 0.14
C VAL A 28 11.82 11.49 1.21
N ASN A 29 13.11 11.17 1.32
CA ASN A 29 14.01 11.86 2.25
C ASN A 29 14.25 13.32 1.84
N VAL A 30 14.46 13.59 0.55
CA VAL A 30 14.66 14.94 0.00
C VAL A 30 13.44 15.83 0.29
N ALA A 31 12.22 15.32 0.09
CA ALA A 31 10.99 16.03 0.45
C ALA A 31 10.88 16.37 1.95
N GLN A 32 11.61 15.67 2.83
CA GLN A 32 11.63 15.98 4.26
C GLN A 32 12.62 17.10 4.62
N THR A 33 13.61 17.38 3.77
CA THR A 33 14.68 18.36 4.05
C THR A 33 14.21 19.82 4.02
N CYS A 34 13.37 20.22 3.06
CA CYS A 34 12.89 21.60 2.94
C CYS A 34 11.50 21.70 2.32
N SER A 35 10.82 22.82 2.56
CA SER A 35 9.45 23.08 2.09
C SER A 35 9.35 23.22 0.57
N TYR A 36 10.35 23.82 -0.08
CA TYR A 36 10.36 23.98 -1.53
C TYR A 36 10.40 22.64 -2.26
N LEU A 37 11.37 21.78 -1.95
CA LEU A 37 11.48 20.45 -2.57
C LEU A 37 10.26 19.58 -2.25
N ARG A 38 9.73 19.70 -1.03
CA ARG A 38 8.46 19.06 -0.64
C ARG A 38 7.31 19.49 -1.54
N ALA A 39 7.19 20.78 -1.83
CA ALA A 39 6.13 21.30 -2.69
C ALA A 39 6.32 20.83 -4.14
N VAL A 40 7.53 20.89 -4.69
CA VAL A 40 7.83 20.41 -6.05
C VAL A 40 7.48 18.93 -6.21
N ILE A 41 7.91 18.08 -5.28
CA ILE A 41 7.63 16.63 -5.30
C ILE A 41 6.13 16.36 -5.17
N ARG A 42 5.46 17.01 -4.21
CA ARG A 42 4.04 16.78 -3.95
C ARG A 42 3.10 17.32 -5.01
N SER A 43 3.57 18.19 -5.90
CA SER A 43 2.77 18.73 -7.00
C SER A 43 3.03 18.02 -8.34
N ASN A 44 4.04 17.15 -8.43
CA ASN A 44 4.48 16.55 -9.70
C ASN A 44 4.65 15.04 -9.62
N LYS A 45 3.75 14.29 -10.26
CA LYS A 45 3.80 12.81 -10.28
C LYS A 45 5.09 12.27 -10.90
N GLN A 46 5.66 13.01 -11.86
CA GLN A 46 6.84 12.59 -12.62
C GLN A 46 8.05 12.36 -11.71
N SER A 47 8.14 13.07 -10.58
CA SER A 47 9.19 12.85 -9.58
C SER A 47 9.25 11.40 -9.06
N ILE A 48 8.11 10.69 -9.07
CA ILE A 48 8.01 9.29 -8.64
C ILE A 48 7.83 8.36 -9.85
N LEU A 49 7.02 8.73 -10.84
CA LEU A 49 6.70 7.87 -11.98
C LEU A 49 7.86 7.67 -12.97
N GLN A 50 8.79 8.62 -13.07
CA GLN A 50 9.99 8.47 -13.92
C GLN A 50 11.10 7.68 -13.23
N ASN A 51 10.90 7.29 -11.97
CA ASN A 51 11.87 6.53 -11.22
C ASN A 51 11.98 5.09 -11.75
N PRO A 52 13.19 4.51 -11.86
CA PRO A 52 13.35 3.10 -12.22
C PRO A 52 12.61 2.13 -11.28
N ASN A 53 12.44 2.51 -10.00
CA ASN A 53 11.74 1.73 -9.00
C ASN A 53 10.24 2.07 -8.89
N ALA A 54 9.70 2.88 -9.81
CA ALA A 54 8.29 3.24 -9.83
C ALA A 54 7.33 2.04 -9.76
N PRO A 55 7.58 0.90 -10.46
CA PRO A 55 6.67 -0.25 -10.41
C PRO A 55 6.35 -0.73 -8.99
N ALA A 56 7.33 -0.73 -8.08
CA ALA A 56 7.12 -1.16 -6.69
C ALA A 56 6.13 -0.27 -5.92
N ILE A 57 6.04 1.01 -6.27
CA ILE A 57 5.03 1.93 -5.71
C ILE A 57 3.71 1.81 -6.45
N LEU A 58 3.74 1.53 -7.76
CA LEU A 58 2.52 1.33 -8.54
C LEU A 58 1.71 0.11 -8.06
N ASP A 59 2.39 -0.95 -7.62
CA ASP A 59 1.74 -2.11 -7.02
C ASP A 59 1.14 -1.80 -5.63
N SER A 60 1.57 -0.70 -5.00
CA SER A 60 1.09 -0.24 -3.69
C SER A 60 0.01 0.85 -3.80
N LEU A 61 -0.50 1.17 -5.00
CA LEU A 61 -1.52 2.20 -5.14
C LEU A 61 -2.81 1.81 -4.41
N PRO A 62 -3.55 2.79 -3.84
CA PRO A 62 -4.85 2.50 -3.27
C PRO A 62 -5.79 1.93 -4.33
N LEU A 63 -6.70 1.05 -3.92
CA LEU A 63 -7.65 0.41 -4.83
C LEU A 63 -8.44 1.45 -5.64
N GLY A 64 -8.61 1.19 -6.94
CA GLY A 64 -9.32 2.08 -7.87
C GLY A 64 -8.47 3.23 -8.43
N PHE A 65 -7.21 3.37 -7.99
CA PHE A 65 -6.29 4.34 -8.57
C PHE A 65 -5.38 3.72 -9.62
N THR A 66 -5.05 4.51 -10.63
CA THR A 66 -4.07 4.22 -11.67
C THR A 66 -3.01 5.33 -11.67
N PRO A 67 -1.86 5.15 -12.34
CA PRO A 67 -0.88 6.23 -12.50
C PRO A 67 -1.48 7.53 -13.08
N SER A 68 -2.47 7.39 -13.98
CA SER A 68 -3.14 8.53 -14.59
C SER A 68 -4.14 9.21 -13.64
N THR A 69 -4.86 8.46 -12.80
CA THR A 69 -5.92 9.01 -11.95
C THR A 69 -5.47 9.47 -10.56
N ILE A 70 -4.38 8.93 -10.02
CA ILE A 70 -3.91 9.26 -8.66
C ILE A 70 -3.37 10.70 -8.58
N SER A 71 -3.69 11.47 -7.54
CA SER A 71 -3.10 12.80 -7.39
C SER A 71 -1.59 12.71 -7.04
N PRO A 72 -0.76 13.69 -7.39
CA PRO A 72 0.65 13.69 -7.02
C PRO A 72 0.88 13.64 -5.49
N GLU A 73 0.00 14.26 -4.71
CA GLU A 73 0.08 14.26 -3.24
C GLU A 73 -0.20 12.88 -2.67
N ILE A 74 -1.22 12.18 -3.17
CA ILE A 74 -1.55 10.82 -2.74
C ILE A 74 -0.44 9.87 -3.18
N LEU A 75 0.09 10.00 -4.41
CA LEU A 75 1.20 9.20 -4.89
C LEU A 75 2.44 9.34 -3.99
N TYR A 76 2.78 10.56 -3.60
CA TYR A 76 3.85 10.81 -2.62
C TYR A 76 3.56 10.19 -1.26
N ALA A 77 2.32 10.32 -0.75
CA ALA A 77 1.94 9.72 0.53
C ALA A 77 2.04 8.18 0.50
N THR A 78 1.64 7.55 -0.61
CA THR A 78 1.82 6.12 -0.86
C THR A 78 3.30 5.75 -0.86
N ALA A 79 4.13 6.48 -1.61
CA ALA A 79 5.58 6.23 -1.66
C ALA A 79 6.22 6.33 -0.26
N ALA A 80 5.93 7.39 0.49
CA ALA A 80 6.43 7.58 1.84
C ALA A 80 5.98 6.47 2.80
N SER A 81 4.71 6.04 2.72
CA SER A 81 4.16 4.96 3.54
C SER A 81 4.78 3.60 3.21
N SER A 82 4.99 3.31 1.91
CA SER A 82 5.65 2.09 1.46
C SER A 82 7.13 2.06 1.89
N THR A 83 7.87 3.17 1.77
CA THR A 83 9.25 3.26 2.27
C THR A 83 9.31 3.06 3.78
N ALA A 84 8.41 3.69 4.55
CA ALA A 84 8.36 3.52 6.00
C ALA A 84 8.03 2.07 6.40
N THR A 85 7.09 1.44 5.71
CA THR A 85 6.72 0.03 5.92
C THR A 85 7.89 -0.89 5.59
N SER A 86 8.51 -0.74 4.42
CA SER A 86 9.67 -1.51 4.00
C SER A 86 10.81 -1.42 5.02
N ARG A 87 11.14 -0.21 5.49
CA ARG A 87 12.17 -0.01 6.53
C ARG A 87 11.83 -0.72 7.85
N ARG A 88 10.57 -0.69 8.27
CA ARG A 88 10.12 -1.35 9.51
C ARG A 88 10.18 -2.87 9.37
N LEU A 89 9.70 -3.41 8.24
CA LEU A 89 9.74 -4.85 7.95
C LEU A 89 11.18 -5.36 7.78
N GLY A 90 12.06 -4.56 7.18
CA GLY A 90 13.47 -4.88 6.98
C GLY A 90 14.35 -4.72 8.22
N SER A 91 13.81 -4.21 9.34
CA SER A 91 14.58 -3.97 10.57
C SER A 91 15.05 -5.26 11.27
N GLY A 92 14.59 -6.43 10.82
CA GLY A 92 14.92 -7.72 11.43
C GLY A 92 14.27 -7.94 12.80
N VAL A 93 13.48 -6.98 13.29
CA VAL A 93 12.70 -7.11 14.52
C VAL A 93 11.48 -7.99 14.23
N PRO A 94 11.25 -9.06 15.01
CA PRO A 94 10.05 -9.88 14.85
C PRO A 94 8.79 -9.03 14.96
N LEU A 95 7.85 -9.22 14.02
CA LEU A 95 6.57 -8.52 14.06
C LEU A 95 5.77 -9.00 15.26
N THR A 96 5.45 -8.07 16.16
CA THR A 96 4.52 -8.31 17.27
C THR A 96 3.13 -7.82 16.88
N ALA A 97 2.12 -8.66 17.06
CA ALA A 97 0.73 -8.25 16.85
C ALA A 97 0.37 -7.10 17.80
N GLN A 98 -0.06 -5.95 17.24
CA GLN A 98 -0.49 -4.80 18.05
C GLN A 98 -1.86 -5.03 18.69
N SER A 99 -2.71 -5.79 18.01
CA SER A 99 -4.06 -6.12 18.45
C SER A 99 -4.42 -7.52 17.99
N HIS A 100 -5.19 -8.23 18.80
CA HIS A 100 -5.75 -9.52 18.45
C HIS A 100 -7.27 -9.43 18.44
N THR A 101 -7.87 -9.62 17.26
CA THR A 101 -9.32 -9.62 17.09
C THR A 101 -9.75 -10.99 16.60
N VAL A 102 -10.70 -11.60 17.29
CA VAL A 102 -11.26 -12.92 16.92
C VAL A 102 -12.60 -12.71 16.25
N TYR A 103 -12.74 -13.26 15.04
CA TYR A 103 -13.98 -13.26 14.30
C TYR A 103 -14.62 -14.64 14.41
N ASP A 104 -15.85 -14.70 14.90
CA ASP A 104 -16.62 -15.94 14.89
C ASP A 104 -17.12 -16.21 13.47
N LEU A 105 -16.46 -17.16 12.81
CA LEU A 105 -16.79 -17.58 11.46
C LEU A 105 -17.72 -18.81 11.43
N SER A 106 -18.18 -19.32 12.57
CA SER A 106 -19.02 -20.53 12.65
C SER A 106 -20.35 -20.39 11.90
N LYS A 107 -20.83 -19.14 11.73
CA LYS A 107 -22.04 -18.82 10.97
C LYS A 107 -21.87 -19.02 9.46
N PHE A 108 -20.64 -19.11 8.98
CA PHE A 108 -20.32 -19.33 7.58
C PHE A 108 -20.03 -20.81 7.38
N HIS A 109 -20.60 -21.40 6.33
CA HIS A 109 -20.33 -22.78 5.94
C HIS A 109 -18.94 -22.87 5.29
N ILE A 110 -17.91 -22.65 6.09
CA ILE A 110 -16.51 -22.65 5.67
C ILE A 110 -16.00 -24.07 5.77
N THR A 111 -15.48 -24.57 4.65
CA THR A 111 -14.81 -25.86 4.61
C THR A 111 -13.50 -25.76 5.38
N TRP A 112 -13.42 -26.37 6.55
CA TRP A 112 -12.18 -26.52 7.31
C TRP A 112 -11.88 -27.99 7.55
N ASP A 113 -10.91 -28.52 6.81
CA ASP A 113 -10.39 -29.86 6.99
C ASP A 113 -8.86 -29.82 7.12
N ARG A 114 -8.38 -30.12 8.33
CA ARG A 114 -6.94 -30.17 8.63
C ARG A 114 -6.24 -31.36 7.97
N GLN A 115 -6.94 -32.45 7.68
CA GLN A 115 -6.37 -33.65 7.08
C GLN A 115 -6.17 -33.46 5.57
N ASN A 116 -7.17 -32.87 4.90
CA ASN A 116 -7.10 -32.60 3.47
C ASN A 116 -6.53 -31.22 3.10
N SER A 117 -5.95 -30.49 4.07
CA SER A 117 -5.41 -29.13 3.89
C SER A 117 -6.40 -28.11 3.32
N LEU A 118 -7.71 -28.37 3.46
CA LEU A 118 -8.75 -27.42 3.09
C LEU A 118 -8.87 -26.40 4.23
N ARG A 119 -8.23 -25.25 4.06
CA ARG A 119 -8.28 -24.15 5.02
C ARG A 119 -8.57 -22.85 4.26
N PRO A 120 -9.21 -21.87 4.92
CA PRO A 120 -9.25 -20.52 4.41
C PRO A 120 -7.85 -20.01 4.07
N SER A 121 -7.75 -19.30 2.95
CA SER A 121 -6.51 -18.72 2.43
C SER A 121 -6.78 -17.32 1.87
N ASP A 122 -5.71 -16.63 1.47
CA ASP A 122 -5.81 -15.34 0.76
C ASP A 122 -6.61 -14.29 1.54
N PHE A 123 -6.32 -14.19 2.84
CA PHE A 123 -6.93 -13.20 3.71
C PHE A 123 -6.51 -11.79 3.30
N PHE A 124 -7.50 -10.92 3.14
CA PHE A 124 -7.35 -9.53 2.78
C PHE A 124 -8.22 -8.69 3.68
N LEU A 125 -7.64 -7.71 4.36
CA LEU A 125 -8.37 -6.79 5.22
C LEU A 125 -8.14 -5.37 4.73
N VAL A 126 -9.19 -4.70 4.29
CA VAL A 126 -9.15 -3.28 3.90
C VAL A 126 -10.26 -2.52 4.58
N ALA A 127 -9.87 -1.47 5.32
CA ALA A 127 -10.75 -0.73 6.22
C ALA A 127 -11.47 -1.70 7.17
N ASN A 128 -12.75 -1.96 6.93
CA ASN A 128 -13.57 -2.87 7.69
C ASN A 128 -14.10 -4.04 6.85
N LEU A 129 -13.53 -4.30 5.67
CA LEU A 129 -13.89 -5.43 4.83
C LEU A 129 -12.82 -6.51 4.96
N LEU A 130 -13.19 -7.63 5.56
CA LEU A 130 -12.38 -8.85 5.59
C LEU A 130 -12.84 -9.77 4.46
N VAL A 131 -11.92 -10.09 3.56
CA VAL A 131 -12.14 -11.01 2.45
C VAL A 131 -11.20 -12.19 2.60
N PHE A 132 -11.68 -13.40 2.34
CA PHE A 132 -10.83 -14.57 2.28
C PHE A 132 -11.42 -15.60 1.32
N ARG A 133 -10.57 -16.48 0.82
CA ARG A 133 -10.96 -17.61 -0.03
C ARG A 133 -11.12 -18.86 0.83
N SER A 134 -12.14 -19.64 0.57
CA SER A 134 -12.26 -21.00 1.08
C SER A 134 -12.84 -21.89 -0.02
N SER A 135 -12.05 -22.88 -0.44
CA SER A 135 -12.35 -23.72 -1.61
C SER A 135 -12.63 -22.84 -2.84
N SER A 136 -13.76 -23.04 -3.54
CA SER A 136 -14.17 -22.25 -4.70
C SER A 136 -15.06 -21.06 -4.32
N ASN A 137 -14.98 -20.55 -3.09
CA ASN A 137 -15.79 -19.41 -2.65
C ASN A 137 -14.90 -18.29 -2.10
N LEU A 138 -15.20 -17.05 -2.48
CA LEU A 138 -14.73 -15.86 -1.80
C LEU A 138 -15.80 -15.42 -0.81
N PHE A 139 -15.39 -15.22 0.44
CA PHE A 139 -16.22 -14.68 1.50
C PHE A 139 -15.85 -13.22 1.71
N PHE A 140 -16.86 -12.35 1.73
CA PHE A 140 -16.72 -10.92 2.02
C PHE A 140 -17.46 -10.63 3.31
N LEU A 141 -16.76 -10.15 4.34
CA LEU A 141 -17.30 -9.84 5.65
C LEU A 141 -17.10 -8.36 5.94
N LYS A 142 -18.19 -7.63 6.11
CA LYS A 142 -18.17 -6.26 6.61
C LYS A 142 -18.14 -6.31 8.14
N LEU A 143 -17.10 -5.75 8.70
CA LEU A 143 -16.82 -5.69 10.12
C LEU A 143 -17.36 -4.39 10.71
N GLY A 144 -18.05 -4.50 11.83
CA GLY A 144 -18.43 -3.37 12.66
C GLY A 144 -17.28 -2.89 13.56
N PRO A 145 -17.47 -1.78 14.27
CA PRO A 145 -16.45 -1.17 15.13
C PRO A 145 -15.99 -2.07 16.30
N SER A 146 -16.79 -3.05 16.69
CA SER A 146 -16.49 -4.06 17.72
C SER A 146 -15.93 -5.37 17.18
N GLY A 147 -15.65 -5.45 15.87
CA GLY A 147 -15.24 -6.69 15.21
C GLY A 147 -16.39 -7.69 14.97
N VAL A 148 -17.63 -7.30 15.26
CA VAL A 148 -18.81 -8.10 14.90
C VAL A 148 -19.02 -8.03 13.40
N VAL A 149 -19.31 -9.17 12.76
CA VAL A 149 -19.68 -9.19 11.34
C VAL A 149 -21.09 -8.61 11.19
N GLU A 150 -21.19 -7.46 10.51
CA GLU A 150 -22.46 -6.77 10.25
C GLU A 150 -23.15 -7.32 9.01
N GLU A 151 -22.39 -7.52 7.93
CA GLU A 151 -22.88 -8.02 6.65
C GLU A 151 -21.91 -9.04 6.09
N SER A 152 -22.43 -10.01 5.34
CA SER A 152 -21.62 -11.01 4.66
C SER A 152 -22.17 -11.33 3.29
N SER A 153 -21.29 -11.51 2.31
CA SER A 153 -21.64 -12.05 1.01
C SER A 153 -20.65 -13.14 0.59
N THR A 154 -21.10 -14.02 -0.30
CA THR A 154 -20.29 -15.13 -0.82
C THR A 154 -20.35 -15.12 -2.33
N LEU A 155 -19.18 -15.15 -2.96
CA LEU A 155 -19.03 -15.24 -4.40
C LEU A 155 -18.44 -16.60 -4.76
N LYS A 156 -19.15 -17.38 -5.58
CA LYS A 156 -18.60 -18.60 -6.16
C LYS A 156 -17.60 -18.24 -7.25
N LEU A 157 -16.37 -18.71 -7.10
CA LEU A 157 -15.36 -18.66 -8.12
C LEU A 157 -15.68 -19.73 -9.17
N SER A 158 -15.85 -19.30 -10.41
CA SER A 158 -15.94 -20.21 -11.56
C SER A 158 -14.67 -21.06 -11.63
N PRO A 159 -14.75 -22.37 -11.90
CA PRO A 159 -13.56 -23.14 -12.19
C PRO A 159 -12.99 -22.67 -13.54
N GLY A 160 -11.83 -22.03 -13.52
CA GLY A 160 -11.05 -21.72 -14.73
C GLY A 160 -10.54 -20.28 -14.80
N TYR A 161 -9.26 -20.10 -14.48
CA TYR A 161 -8.23 -19.96 -15.49
C TYR A 161 -7.08 -20.92 -15.16
#